data_AF-A0A3D5QZU5-F1
#
_entry.id   AF-A0A3D5QZU5-F1
#
_cell.length_a   1.000
_cell.length_b   1.000
_cell.length_c   1.000
_cell.angle_alpha   90.00
_cell.angle_beta   90.00
_cell.angle_gamma   90.00
#
_symmetry.space_group_name_H-M   'P 1'
#
loop_
_entity.id
_entity.type
_entity.pdbx_description
1 polymer ?
#
loop_
_entity_poly.entity_id
_entity_poly.type
_entity_poly.pdbx_seq_one_letter_code
_entity_poly.pdbx_strand_id
1 'polypeptide(L)'
;MMMRNKWIMMIAVAVLVMVFMPLGSVQAAPEKVIKIKMVGTLPIGHHLTTALIKYKEYVEQKSNGRVVVELYPAQQLYNDKDLVTVLP
;
A
#
# COMPACT_ATOMS: atom_id res chain seq x y z
N MET A 1 -13.80 -34.35 47.77
CA MET A 1 -12.50 -34.49 47.05
C MET A 1 -12.65 -34.44 45.52
N MET A 2 -13.76 -34.90 44.91
CA MET A 2 -13.93 -34.93 43.44
C MET A 2 -14.16 -33.56 42.76
N MET A 3 -14.83 -32.58 43.39
CA MET A 3 -15.17 -31.31 42.72
C MET A 3 -13.95 -30.38 42.48
N ARG A 4 -12.97 -30.40 43.39
CA ARG A 4 -11.77 -29.54 43.31
C ARG A 4 -10.84 -29.97 42.16
N ASN A 5 -10.73 -31.27 41.91
CA ASN A 5 -9.92 -31.82 40.81
C ASN A 5 -10.60 -31.63 39.45
N LYS A 6 -11.94 -31.69 39.39
CA LYS A 6 -12.72 -31.35 38.19
C LYS A 6 -12.59 -29.88 37.82
N TRP A 7 -12.54 -28.98 38.80
CA TRP A 7 -12.29 -27.55 38.58
C TRP A 7 -10.87 -27.26 38.10
N ILE A 8 -9.85 -27.90 38.69
CA ILE A 8 -8.46 -27.77 38.24
C ILE A 8 -8.30 -28.30 36.81
N MET A 9 -8.96 -29.42 36.48
CA MET A 9 -8.95 -29.99 35.14
C MET A 9 -9.67 -29.11 34.12
N MET A 10 -10.77 -28.45 34.48
CA MET A 10 -11.44 -27.47 33.61
C MET A 10 -10.59 -26.22 33.38
N ILE A 11 -9.89 -25.72 34.40
CA ILE A 11 -8.96 -24.58 34.25
C ILE A 11 -7.80 -24.96 33.34
N ALA A 12 -7.23 -26.16 33.50
CA ALA A 12 -6.15 -26.64 32.64
C ALA A 12 -6.59 -26.79 31.16
N VAL A 13 -7.81 -27.28 30.92
CA VAL A 13 -8.38 -27.38 29.57
C VAL A 13 -8.66 -26.00 28.97
N ALA A 14 -9.16 -25.05 29.76
CA ALA A 14 -9.39 -23.69 29.29
C ALA A 14 -8.09 -22.96 28.91
N VAL A 15 -7.01 -23.16 29.69
CA VAL A 15 -5.68 -22.61 29.37
C VAL A 15 -5.10 -23.27 28.11
N LEU A 16 -5.28 -24.58 27.93
CA LEU A 16 -4.83 -25.30 26.74
C LEU A 16 -5.53 -24.81 25.46
N VAL A 17 -6.85 -24.55 25.54
CA VAL A 17 -7.64 -24.02 24.42
C VAL A 17 -7.25 -22.58 24.08
N MET A 18 -6.90 -21.78 25.10
CA MET A 18 -6.45 -20.40 24.90
C MET A 18 -5.05 -20.31 24.26
N VAL A 19 -4.17 -21.29 24.50
CA VAL A 19 -2.84 -21.40 23.86
C VAL A 19 -2.93 -21.84 22.39
N PHE A 20 -3.94 -22.65 22.04
CA PHE A 20 -4.15 -23.13 20.68
C PHE A 20 -5.11 -22.27 19.85
N MET A 21 -5.68 -21.20 20.41
CA MET A 21 -6.44 -20.24 19.62
C MET A 21 -5.48 -19.51 18.68
N PRO A 22 -5.59 -19.71 17.34
CA PRO A 22 -4.84 -18.90 16.42
C PRO A 22 -5.35 -17.47 16.63
N LEU A 23 -4.44 -16.56 17.03
CA LEU A 23 -4.67 -15.13 16.90
C LEU A 23 -4.96 -14.90 15.42
N GLY A 24 -6.25 -14.82 15.09
CA GLY A 24 -6.70 -14.59 13.73
C GLY A 24 -6.10 -13.28 13.27
N SER A 25 -5.04 -13.37 12.48
CA SER A 25 -4.56 -12.27 11.69
C SER A 25 -5.70 -11.92 10.75
N VAL A 26 -6.42 -10.85 11.07
CA VAL A 26 -7.35 -10.21 10.14
C VAL A 26 -6.48 -9.79 8.97
N GLN A 27 -6.42 -10.64 7.96
CA GLN A 27 -5.70 -10.36 6.74
C GLN A 27 -6.55 -9.32 6.02
N ALA A 28 -6.22 -8.05 6.26
CA ALA A 28 -6.83 -6.93 5.57
C ALA A 28 -6.76 -7.23 4.07
N ALA A 29 -7.91 -7.16 3.39
CA ALA A 29 -7.97 -7.35 1.95
C ALA A 29 -6.91 -6.45 1.29
N PRO A 30 -6.21 -6.93 0.24
CA PRO A 30 -5.16 -6.15 -0.42
C PRO A 30 -5.75 -4.80 -0.82
N GLU A 31 -5.23 -3.75 -0.22
CA GLU A 31 -5.73 -2.40 -0.44
C GLU A 31 -5.53 -2.05 -1.92
N LYS A 32 -6.59 -1.63 -2.61
CA LYS A 32 -6.53 -1.37 -4.06
C LYS A 32 -5.43 -0.35 -4.34
N VAL A 33 -4.46 -0.74 -5.16
CA VAL A 33 -3.39 0.14 -5.61
C VAL A 33 -3.94 1.09 -6.67
N ILE A 34 -3.87 2.39 -6.40
CA ILE A 34 -4.23 3.46 -7.33
C ILE A 34 -3.00 3.75 -8.19
N LYS A 35 -3.16 3.71 -9.51
CA LYS A 35 -2.11 4.07 -10.46
C LYS A 35 -2.41 5.42 -11.10
N ILE A 36 -1.48 6.37 -10.97
CA ILE A 36 -1.56 7.69 -11.59
C ILE A 36 -0.52 7.76 -12.71
N LYS A 37 -0.96 7.97 -13.95
CA LYS A 37 -0.05 8.23 -15.07
C LYS A 37 0.27 9.72 -15.10
N MET A 38 1.54 10.05 -14.96
CA MET A 38 2.01 11.43 -14.93
C MET A 38 2.92 11.68 -16.14
N VAL A 39 2.62 12.72 -16.91
CA VAL A 39 3.40 13.07 -18.11
C VAL A 39 4.24 14.31 -17.84
N GLY A 40 5.51 14.25 -18.24
CA GLY A 40 6.41 15.39 -18.27
C GLY A 40 6.97 15.57 -19.67
N THR A 41 7.01 16.82 -20.15
CA THR A 41 7.47 17.11 -21.51
C THR A 41 8.96 17.47 -21.58
N LEU A 42 9.58 17.69 -20.42
CA LEU A 42 10.97 18.09 -20.32
C LEU A 42 11.89 16.87 -20.14
N PRO A 43 13.16 16.96 -20.60
CA PRO A 43 14.10 15.85 -20.54
C PRO A 43 14.49 15.50 -19.09
N ILE A 44 15.05 14.30 -18.92
CA ILE A 44 15.66 13.88 -17.66
C ILE A 44 16.84 14.80 -17.34
N GLY A 45 16.95 15.24 -16.08
CA GLY A 45 17.95 16.22 -15.64
C GLY A 45 17.46 17.67 -15.61
N HIS A 46 16.34 17.99 -16.27
CA HIS A 46 15.69 19.29 -16.11
C HIS A 46 15.05 19.41 -14.72
N HIS A 47 15.16 20.59 -14.09
CA HIS A 47 14.68 20.81 -12.71
C HIS A 47 13.18 20.52 -12.51
N LEU A 48 12.34 20.79 -13.51
CA LEU A 48 10.92 20.41 -13.48
C LEU A 48 10.72 18.88 -13.50
N THR A 49 11.48 18.16 -14.32
CA THR A 49 11.47 16.68 -14.31
C THR A 49 11.94 16.14 -12.97
N THR A 50 12.95 16.77 -12.36
CA THR A 50 13.39 16.43 -10.99
C THR A 50 12.29 16.67 -9.95
N ALA A 51 11.52 17.75 -10.06
CA ALA A 51 10.38 18.00 -9.19
C ALA A 51 9.30 16.91 -9.33
N LEU A 52 9.01 16.47 -10.57
CA LEU A 52 8.09 15.37 -10.84
C LEU A 52 8.55 14.03 -10.26
N ILE A 53 9.86 13.73 -10.33
CA ILE A 53 10.44 12.53 -9.70
C ILE A 53 10.27 12.59 -8.17
N LYS A 54 10.60 13.73 -7.55
CA LYS A 54 10.42 13.93 -6.10
C LYS A 54 8.95 13.82 -5.68
N TYR A 55 8.03 14.32 -6.50
CA TYR A 55 6.60 14.18 -6.26
C TYR A 55 6.16 12.71 -6.27
N LYS A 56 6.59 11.93 -7.28
CA LYS A 56 6.36 10.49 -7.35
C LYS A 56 6.83 9.79 -6.07
N GLU A 57 8.09 10.03 -5.67
CA GLU A 57 8.68 9.44 -4.47
C GLU A 57 7.89 9.81 -3.21
N TYR A 58 7.55 11.09 -3.06
CA TYR A 58 6.78 11.58 -1.91
C TYR A 58 5.40 10.92 -1.81
N VAL A 59 4.66 10.84 -2.91
CA VAL A 59 3.31 10.24 -2.94
C VAL A 59 3.37 8.74 -2.64
N GLU A 60 4.32 8.02 -3.25
CA GLU A 60 4.51 6.59 -3.02
C GLU A 60 4.88 6.30 -1.56
N GLN A 61 5.78 7.09 -0.97
CA GLN A 61 6.16 6.97 0.44
C GLN A 61 5.00 7.31 1.37
N LYS A 62 4.31 8.44 1.16
CA LYS A 62 3.21 8.88 2.04
C LYS A 62 1.98 7.98 1.97
N SER A 63 1.76 7.35 0.83
CA SER A 63 0.64 6.42 0.64
C SER A 63 0.98 4.99 1.06
N ASN A 64 2.19 4.73 1.58
CA ASN A 64 2.70 3.37 1.84
C ASN A 64 2.55 2.44 0.62
N GLY A 65 2.83 2.98 -0.59
CA GLY A 65 2.72 2.24 -1.85
C GLY A 65 1.29 2.05 -2.38
N ARG A 66 0.26 2.56 -1.68
CA ARG A 66 -1.13 2.49 -2.18
C ARG A 66 -1.36 3.33 -3.43
N VAL A 67 -0.61 4.42 -3.59
CA VAL A 67 -0.63 5.27 -4.78
C VAL A 67 0.70 5.12 -5.48
N VAL A 68 0.68 4.60 -6.70
CA VAL A 68 1.84 4.43 -7.57
C VAL A 68 1.76 5.46 -8.68
N VAL A 69 2.83 6.23 -8.86
CA VAL A 69 2.91 7.27 -9.89
C VAL A 69 3.80 6.77 -11.02
N GLU A 70 3.22 6.52 -12.19
CA GLU A 70 3.94 6.11 -13.41
C GLU A 70 4.34 7.39 -14.18
N LEU A 71 5.58 7.85 -14.00
CA LEU A 71 6.11 9.06 -14.63
C LEU A 71 6.70 8.77 -16.03
N TYR A 72 6.20 9.48 -17.04
CA TYR A 72 6.65 9.45 -18.42
C TYR A 72 7.26 10.81 -18.82
N PRO A 73 8.58 11.02 -18.65
CA PRO A 73 9.23 12.28 -18.97
C PRO A 73 9.49 12.43 -20.48
N ALA A 74 10.09 13.56 -20.89
CA ALA A 74 10.59 13.77 -22.24
C ALA A 74 9.57 13.52 -23.37
N GLN A 75 8.30 13.87 -23.16
CA GLN A 75 7.22 13.71 -24.15
C GLN A 75 7.03 12.25 -24.63
N GLN A 76 7.38 11.26 -23.79
CA GLN A 76 7.29 9.84 -24.16
C GLN A 76 5.89 9.37 -24.57
N LEU A 77 4.85 9.96 -23.98
CA LEU A 77 3.47 9.65 -24.32
C LEU A 77 2.86 10.70 -25.24
N TYR A 78 3.00 11.97 -24.90
CA TYR A 78 2.36 13.08 -25.59
C TYR A 78 3.27 14.32 -25.57
N ASN A 79 3.14 15.16 -26.59
CA ASN A 79 3.73 16.50 -26.61
C ASN A 79 2.84 17.50 -25.85
N ASP A 80 3.34 18.71 -25.61
CA ASP A 80 2.63 19.74 -24.84
C ASP A 80 1.27 20.15 -25.45
N LYS A 81 1.13 20.07 -26.78
CA LYS A 81 -0.13 20.44 -27.46
C LYS A 81 -1.20 19.38 -27.26
N ASP A 82 -0.83 18.11 -27.41
CA ASP A 82 -1.76 16.98 -27.31
C ASP A 82 -2.17 16.70 -25.86
N LEU A 83 -1.35 17.10 -24.88
CA LEU A 83 -1.65 16.89 -23.46
C LEU A 83 -2.99 17.46 -23.01
N VAL A 84 -3.42 18.60 -23.59
CA VAL A 84 -4.67 19.26 -23.22
C VAL A 84 -5.90 18.44 -23.63
N THR A 85 -5.77 17.57 -24.63
CA THR A 85 -6.89 16.82 -25.21
C THR A 85 -6.96 15.36 -24.74
N VAL A 86 -5.84 14.79 -24.29
CA VAL A 86 -5.71 13.36 -23.95
C VAL A 86 -5.79 13.07 -22.45
N LEU A 87 -5.69 14.10 -21.60
CA LEU A 87 -5.90 13.92 -20.17
C LEU A 87 -7.41 13.77 -19.89
N PRO A 88 -7.82 12.73 -19.14
CA PRO A 88 -9.22 12.47 -18.81
C PRO A 88 -9.81 13.50 -17.84
#